data_AF-A0A6C0FBR0-F1
#
_entry.id   AF-A0A6C0FBR0-F1
#
_cell.length_a   1.000
_cell.length_b   1.000
_cell.length_c   1.000
_cell.angle_alpha   90.00
_cell.angle_beta   90.00
_cell.angle_gamma   90.00
#
_symmetry.space_group_name_H-M   'P 1'
#
loop_
_entity.id
_entity.type
_entity.pdbx_description
1 polymer ?
#
loop_
_entity_poly.entity_id
_entity_poly.type
_entity_poly.pdbx_seq_one_letter_code
_entity_poly.pdbx_strand_id
1 'polypeptide(L)'
;MIKTPFWYNDISILYNKDSITEIFPSKRFDILRKLNAIVRLSIFYTLIMFFMKRDQKYLVIPVIVMGITWLIWYKQEDIHVDSIIKDSMSDKIEDLVKINDLSTECRVPNKDNPFMNPTLTDYGSNLQPPPKSCPSYNNKGVQRRVEELFNEDLYRDVTDVFGKNNSQRQFYTVPGNQVPNDQGAFAQWCYGTPPTCKEGNQMACLTGMGRSGGTKSRG
;
A
#
# COMPACT_ATOMS: atom_id res chain seq x y z
N MET A 1 13.94 18.81 2.69
CA MET A 1 15.13 17.97 2.42
C MET A 1 15.19 17.74 0.92
N ILE A 2 16.18 18.31 0.22
CA ILE A 2 16.31 18.14 -1.24
C ILE A 2 16.86 16.73 -1.47
N LYS A 3 16.03 15.82 -1.99
CA LYS A 3 16.44 14.46 -2.33
C LYS A 3 17.08 14.47 -3.71
N THR A 4 18.38 14.19 -3.80
CA THR A 4 19.08 14.13 -5.09
C THR A 4 19.26 12.68 -5.51
N PRO A 5 18.81 12.27 -6.71
CA PRO A 5 19.13 10.97 -7.25
C PRO A 5 20.65 10.84 -7.48
N PHE A 6 21.14 9.61 -7.53
CA PHE A 6 22.53 9.35 -7.91
C PHE A 6 22.77 9.78 -9.36
N TRP A 7 23.95 10.36 -9.64
CA TRP A 7 24.27 10.89 -10.97
C TRP A 7 24.21 9.85 -12.10
N TYR A 8 24.37 8.56 -11.80
CA TYR A 8 24.22 7.48 -12.79
C TYR A 8 22.76 7.28 -13.22
N ASN A 9 21.81 7.47 -12.30
CA ASN A 9 20.39 7.35 -12.60
C ASN A 9 19.86 8.61 -13.30
N ASP A 10 20.40 9.77 -12.93
CA ASP A 10 20.04 11.04 -13.55
C ASP A 10 21.28 11.94 -13.69
N ILE A 11 21.79 12.01 -14.91
CA ILE A 11 22.97 12.81 -15.28
C ILE A 11 22.67 14.32 -15.17
N SER A 12 21.40 14.72 -15.25
CA SER A 12 21.01 16.13 -15.18
C SER A 12 21.40 16.80 -13.85
N ILE A 13 21.53 16.00 -12.80
CA ILE A 13 21.91 16.45 -11.48
C ILE A 13 23.31 17.08 -11.46
N LEU A 14 24.18 16.77 -12.42
CA LEU A 14 25.54 17.32 -12.47
C LEU A 14 25.57 18.77 -12.95
N TYR A 15 24.59 19.21 -13.74
CA TYR A 15 24.52 20.57 -14.31
C TYR A 15 23.30 21.40 -13.86
N ASN A 16 22.44 20.84 -13.00
CA ASN A 16 21.24 21.54 -12.55
C ASN A 16 21.57 22.77 -11.68
N LYS A 17 20.92 23.92 -11.95
CA LYS A 17 21.16 25.24 -11.33
C LYS A 17 21.11 25.20 -9.80
N ASP A 18 20.19 24.42 -9.24
CA ASP A 18 19.98 24.37 -7.79
C ASP A 18 21.05 23.57 -7.06
N SER A 19 21.78 22.70 -7.76
CA SER A 19 22.80 21.83 -7.17
C SER A 19 24.22 22.17 -7.62
N ILE A 20 24.39 23.06 -8.59
CA ILE A 20 25.70 23.39 -9.18
C ILE A 20 26.62 24.13 -8.21
N THR A 21 26.05 24.81 -7.20
CA THR A 21 26.78 25.52 -6.14
C THR A 21 27.22 24.60 -5.00
N GLU A 22 26.77 23.34 -4.98
CA GLU A 22 27.09 22.35 -3.97
C GLU A 22 28.32 21.52 -4.36
N ILE A 23 29.48 22.19 -4.37
CA ILE A 23 30.73 21.60 -4.87
C ILE A 23 31.48 20.86 -3.75
N PHE A 24 31.34 21.27 -2.49
CA PHE A 24 32.08 20.69 -1.36
C PHE A 24 31.27 19.64 -0.60
N PRO A 25 31.79 18.42 -0.40
CA PRO A 25 31.12 17.40 0.41
C PRO A 25 31.15 17.81 1.89
N SER A 26 29.99 18.16 2.45
CA SER A 26 29.83 18.46 3.87
C SER A 26 29.45 17.22 4.67
N LYS A 27 29.85 17.14 5.94
CA LYS A 27 29.46 16.04 6.85
C LYS A 27 27.94 15.90 6.99
N ARG A 28 27.21 17.02 6.85
CA ARG A 28 25.74 17.09 6.95
C ARG A 28 24.99 16.58 5.71
N PHE A 29 25.69 16.19 4.65
CA PHE A 29 25.05 15.69 3.43
C PHE A 29 24.82 14.18 3.48
N ASP A 30 23.73 13.74 2.84
CA ASP A 30 23.48 12.34 2.55
C ASP A 30 24.60 11.77 1.65
N ILE A 31 24.84 10.47 1.76
CA ILE A 31 25.90 9.77 1.02
C ILE A 31 25.77 10.00 -0.49
N LEU A 32 24.55 9.90 -1.04
CA LEU A 32 24.28 10.17 -2.45
C LEU A 32 24.68 11.59 -2.87
N ARG A 33 24.36 12.58 -2.03
CA ARG A 33 24.67 13.98 -2.28
C ARG A 33 26.17 14.26 -2.16
N LYS A 34 26.87 13.58 -1.24
CA LYS A 34 28.34 13.61 -1.11
C LYS A 34 29.02 13.06 -2.37
N LEU A 35 28.55 11.91 -2.87
CA LEU A 35 29.10 11.30 -4.08
C LEU A 35 28.90 12.19 -5.31
N ASN A 36 27.70 12.77 -5.47
CA ASN A 36 27.42 13.73 -6.54
C ASN A 36 28.30 14.99 -6.44
N ALA A 37 28.51 15.52 -5.22
CA ALA A 37 29.39 16.68 -5.00
C ALA A 37 30.85 16.39 -5.37
N ILE A 38 31.36 15.19 -5.05
CA ILE A 38 32.72 14.75 -5.43
C ILE A 38 32.90 14.73 -6.95
N VAL A 39 31.90 14.21 -7.69
CA VAL A 39 31.94 14.21 -9.17
C VAL A 39 31.93 15.64 -9.70
N ARG A 40 31.07 16.52 -9.20
CA ARG A 40 31.05 17.93 -9.61
C ARG A 40 32.38 18.64 -9.35
N LEU A 41 32.97 18.43 -8.17
CA LEU A 41 34.28 18.99 -7.84
C LEU A 41 35.36 18.52 -8.82
N SER A 42 35.33 17.26 -9.22
CA SER A 42 36.27 16.74 -10.22
C SER A 42 36.10 17.41 -11.59
N ILE A 43 34.85 17.67 -12.03
CA ILE A 43 34.57 18.37 -13.29
C ILE A 43 35.11 19.81 -13.23
N PHE A 44 34.84 20.55 -12.15
CA PHE A 44 35.36 21.91 -11.97
C PHE A 44 36.90 21.94 -11.93
N TYR A 45 37.52 21.01 -11.21
CA TYR A 45 38.97 20.89 -11.15
C TYR A 45 39.58 20.69 -12.54
N THR A 46 38.95 19.84 -13.36
CA THR A 46 39.42 19.54 -14.71
C THR A 46 39.30 20.73 -15.65
N LEU A 47 38.20 21.48 -15.57
CA LEU A 47 38.02 22.73 -16.33
C LEU A 47 39.12 23.75 -15.98
N ILE A 48 39.37 23.99 -14.68
CA ILE A 48 40.40 24.95 -14.24
C ILE A 48 41.80 24.53 -14.72
N MET A 49 42.17 23.27 -14.51
CA MET A 49 43.49 22.75 -14.91
C MET A 49 43.68 22.73 -16.43
N PHE A 50 42.62 22.44 -17.18
CA PHE A 50 42.65 22.47 -18.63
C PHE A 50 42.94 23.87 -19.17
N PHE A 51 42.30 24.91 -18.60
CA PHE A 51 42.57 26.30 -18.99
C PHE A 51 43.97 26.77 -18.62
N MET A 52 44.51 26.35 -17.47
CA MET A 52 45.85 26.77 -17.03
C MET A 52 46.98 26.09 -17.79
N LYS A 53 46.93 24.76 -17.95
CA LYS A 53 48.05 23.97 -18.47
C LYS A 53 47.89 23.50 -19.91
N ARG A 54 46.67 23.52 -20.47
CA ARG A 54 46.36 23.08 -21.84
C ARG A 54 46.84 21.67 -22.21
N ASP A 55 47.10 20.81 -21.22
CA ASP A 55 47.49 19.41 -21.42
C ASP A 55 46.24 18.51 -21.33
N GLN A 56 46.09 17.56 -22.27
CA GLN A 56 44.94 16.66 -22.37
C GLN A 56 44.87 15.65 -21.23
N LYS A 57 45.99 15.40 -20.54
CA LYS A 57 46.08 14.45 -19.42
C LYS A 57 45.09 14.74 -18.29
N TYR A 58 44.70 16.00 -18.12
CA TYR A 58 43.78 16.42 -17.07
C TYR A 58 42.32 16.02 -17.34
N LEU A 59 41.95 15.66 -18.58
CA LEU A 59 40.58 15.22 -18.91
C LEU A 59 40.24 13.81 -18.39
N VAL A 60 41.24 13.04 -17.93
CA VAL A 60 41.05 11.66 -17.44
C VAL A 60 40.55 11.63 -15.99
N ILE A 61 40.81 12.67 -15.21
CA ILE A 61 40.47 12.74 -13.78
C ILE A 61 38.97 12.56 -13.47
N PRO A 62 38.01 13.23 -14.14
CA PRO A 62 36.60 13.10 -13.80
C PRO A 62 36.07 11.72 -14.18
N VAL A 63 36.64 11.07 -15.20
CA VAL A 63 36.29 9.70 -15.61
C VAL A 63 36.68 8.70 -14.52
N ILE A 64 37.89 8.83 -13.95
CA ILE A 64 38.34 7.98 -12.83
C ILE A 64 37.43 8.19 -11.61
N VAL A 65 37.12 9.45 -11.27
CA VAL A 65 36.27 9.77 -10.12
C VAL A 65 34.84 9.24 -10.31
N MET A 66 34.27 9.31 -11.51
CA MET A 66 32.98 8.67 -11.82
C MET A 66 33.05 7.15 -11.62
N GLY A 67 34.12 6.49 -12.06
CA GLY A 67 34.31 5.05 -11.82
C GLY A 67 34.37 4.67 -10.34
N ILE A 68 35.14 5.42 -9.54
CA ILE A 68 35.28 5.18 -8.09
C ILE A 68 33.95 5.43 -7.36
N THR A 69 33.27 6.53 -7.66
CA THR A 69 31.99 6.87 -7.02
C THR A 69 30.87 5.88 -7.38
N TRP A 70 30.88 5.34 -8.59
CA TRP A 70 29.99 4.25 -9.00
C TRP A 70 30.26 2.96 -8.23
N LEU A 71 31.53 2.56 -8.06
CA LEU A 71 31.88 1.39 -7.26
C LEU A 71 31.43 1.50 -5.80
N ILE A 72 31.59 2.69 -5.19
CA ILE A 72 31.13 2.95 -3.82
C ILE A 72 29.61 2.83 -3.74
N TRP A 73 28.90 3.44 -4.69
CA TRP A 73 27.44 3.35 -4.75
C TRP A 73 26.95 1.90 -4.90
N TYR A 74 27.60 1.11 -5.76
CA TYR A 74 27.24 -0.29 -5.98
C TYR A 74 27.46 -1.18 -4.73
N LYS A 75 28.48 -0.87 -3.93
CA LYS A 75 28.83 -1.65 -2.73
C LYS A 75 28.08 -1.22 -1.46
N GLN A 76 27.34 -0.13 -1.49
CA GLN A 76 26.76 0.44 -0.28
C GLN A 76 25.31 -0.01 -0.04
N GLU A 77 25.12 -0.83 1.00
CA GLU A 77 23.81 -1.42 1.37
C GLU A 77 22.83 -0.40 1.99
N ASP A 78 23.34 0.63 2.69
CA ASP A 78 22.52 1.65 3.37
C ASP A 78 21.55 2.37 2.43
N ILE A 79 21.93 2.52 1.16
CA ILE A 79 21.15 3.23 0.14
C ILE A 79 19.92 2.39 -0.28
N HIS A 80 20.04 1.07 -0.29
CA HIS A 80 18.90 0.18 -0.56
C HIS A 80 17.92 0.15 0.60
N VAL A 81 18.41 0.12 1.85
CA VAL A 81 17.55 0.08 3.05
C VAL A 81 16.69 1.34 3.16
N ASP A 82 17.25 2.52 2.89
CA ASP A 82 16.52 3.79 2.97
C ASP A 82 15.42 3.91 1.89
N SER A 83 15.62 3.29 0.72
CA SER A 83 14.58 3.18 -0.31
C SER A 83 13.43 2.25 0.11
N ILE A 84 13.74 1.11 0.71
CA ILE A 84 12.75 0.13 1.20
C ILE A 84 11.88 0.72 2.33
N ILE A 85 12.51 1.42 3.29
CA ILE A 85 11.78 2.09 4.38
C ILE A 85 10.85 3.16 3.82
N LYS A 86 11.30 3.92 2.82
CA LYS A 86 10.49 4.97 2.19
C LYS A 86 9.29 4.41 1.45
N ASP A 87 9.47 3.33 0.69
CA ASP A 87 8.37 2.67 -0.02
C ASP A 87 7.36 2.11 1.00
N SER A 88 7.84 1.48 2.08
CA SER A 88 6.99 1.03 3.19
C SER A 88 6.20 2.17 3.83
N MET A 89 6.79 3.35 4.05
CA MET A 89 6.08 4.50 4.59
C MET A 89 5.09 5.12 3.59
N SER A 90 5.41 5.12 2.30
CA SER A 90 4.51 5.61 1.25
C SER A 90 3.25 4.76 1.16
N ASP A 91 3.41 3.43 1.15
CA ASP A 91 2.28 2.49 1.16
C ASP A 91 1.41 2.67 2.40
N LYS A 92 2.02 2.92 3.56
CA LYS A 92 1.28 3.22 4.79
C LYS A 92 0.45 4.48 4.67
N ILE A 93 0.97 5.54 4.07
CA ILE A 93 0.25 6.81 3.89
C ILE A 93 -0.91 6.66 2.92
N GLU A 94 -0.70 5.98 1.79
CA GLU A 94 -1.75 5.79 0.78
C GLU A 94 -2.95 5.02 1.35
N ASP A 95 -2.69 3.97 2.12
CA ASP A 95 -3.73 3.22 2.82
C ASP A 95 -4.45 4.06 3.89
N LEU A 96 -3.75 4.94 4.62
CA LEU A 96 -4.39 5.83 5.61
C LEU A 96 -5.33 6.83 4.94
N VAL A 97 -4.96 7.35 3.76
CA VAL A 97 -5.84 8.22 2.94
C VAL A 97 -7.07 7.43 2.49
N LYS A 98 -6.90 6.20 1.98
CA LYS A 98 -8.02 5.33 1.60
C LYS A 98 -8.96 5.00 2.76
N ILE A 99 -8.44 4.83 3.98
CA ILE A 99 -9.24 4.55 5.18
C ILE A 99 -10.03 5.79 5.62
N ASN A 100 -9.45 7.00 5.52
CA ASN A 100 -10.14 8.24 5.87
C ASN A 100 -11.35 8.49 4.95
N ASP A 101 -11.21 8.25 3.65
CA ASP A 101 -12.35 8.33 2.72
C ASP A 101 -13.44 7.30 3.09
N LEU A 102 -13.02 6.07 3.43
CA LEU A 102 -13.92 4.99 3.84
C LEU A 102 -14.68 5.26 5.15
N SER A 103 -14.10 6.06 6.05
CA SER A 103 -14.69 6.37 7.36
C SER A 103 -16.03 7.12 7.27
N THR A 104 -16.31 7.73 6.12
CA THR A 104 -17.58 8.41 5.83
C THR A 104 -18.70 7.42 5.53
N GLU A 105 -18.38 6.24 4.98
CA GLU A 105 -19.36 5.27 4.51
C GLU A 105 -19.49 4.05 5.44
N CYS A 106 -18.40 3.68 6.13
CA CYS A 106 -18.36 2.46 6.93
C CYS A 106 -17.52 2.61 8.20
N ARG A 107 -17.78 1.73 9.18
CA ARG A 107 -17.04 1.68 10.44
C ARG A 107 -15.63 1.13 10.19
N VAL A 108 -14.63 1.95 10.48
CA VAL A 108 -13.20 1.63 10.35
C VAL A 108 -12.60 1.07 11.66
N PRO A 109 -11.47 0.33 11.60
CA PRO A 109 -10.77 -0.17 12.79
C PRO A 109 -10.29 0.95 13.73
N ASN A 110 -10.55 0.81 15.03
CA ASN A 110 -10.08 1.71 16.08
C ASN A 110 -9.37 0.92 17.20
N LYS A 111 -8.63 1.61 18.08
CA LYS A 111 -7.88 0.98 19.18
C LYS A 111 -8.78 0.12 20.09
N ASP A 112 -9.97 0.60 20.41
CA ASP A 112 -10.93 -0.12 21.27
C ASP A 112 -11.67 -1.26 20.54
N ASN A 113 -11.71 -1.22 19.20
CA ASN A 113 -12.37 -2.24 18.38
C ASN A 113 -11.59 -2.48 17.06
N PRO A 114 -10.48 -3.23 17.13
CA PRO A 114 -9.63 -3.47 15.96
C PRO A 114 -10.36 -4.23 14.84
N PHE A 115 -11.31 -5.10 15.18
CA PHE A 115 -12.04 -5.95 14.22
C PHE A 115 -13.36 -5.33 13.75
N MET A 116 -13.72 -4.14 14.22
CA MET A 116 -14.98 -3.46 13.89
C MET A 116 -16.22 -4.33 14.16
N ASN A 117 -16.14 -5.28 15.11
CA ASN A 117 -17.25 -6.15 15.45
C ASN A 117 -18.29 -5.36 16.25
N PRO A 118 -19.60 -5.61 16.08
CA PRO A 118 -20.60 -4.96 16.90
C PRO A 118 -20.36 -5.23 18.39
N THR A 119 -20.38 -4.17 19.19
CA THR A 119 -20.22 -4.24 20.65
C THR A 119 -21.57 -4.13 21.33
N LEU A 120 -21.67 -4.49 22.61
CA LEU A 120 -22.93 -4.43 23.35
C LEU A 120 -23.56 -3.02 23.35
N THR A 121 -22.73 -1.98 23.32
CA THR A 121 -23.13 -0.56 23.22
C THR A 121 -23.87 -0.21 21.93
N ASP A 122 -23.67 -0.99 20.88
CA ASP A 122 -24.29 -0.76 19.57
C ASP A 122 -25.76 -1.25 19.55
N TYR A 123 -26.17 -1.99 20.57
CA TYR A 123 -27.52 -2.52 20.72
C TYR A 123 -28.34 -1.60 21.64
N GLY A 124 -29.45 -1.08 21.11
CA GLY A 124 -30.39 -0.28 21.89
C GLY A 124 -31.38 0.45 20.99
N SER A 125 -32.63 0.59 21.45
CA SER A 125 -33.69 1.25 20.67
C SER A 125 -33.55 2.78 20.59
N ASN A 126 -32.71 3.38 21.44
CA ASN A 126 -32.58 4.82 21.58
C ASN A 126 -31.32 5.40 20.94
N LEU A 127 -30.48 4.58 20.30
CA LEU A 127 -29.24 5.03 19.65
C LEU A 127 -29.42 5.02 18.13
N GLN A 128 -28.73 5.94 17.45
CA GLN A 128 -28.61 5.86 15.99
C GLN A 128 -27.83 4.59 15.64
N PRO A 129 -28.30 3.80 14.65
CA PRO A 129 -27.62 2.59 14.25
C PRO A 129 -26.20 2.93 13.77
N PRO A 130 -25.16 2.24 14.24
CA PRO A 130 -23.80 2.49 13.80
C PRO A 130 -23.66 2.17 12.31
N PRO A 131 -22.74 2.84 11.60
CA PRO A 131 -22.46 2.51 10.21
C PRO A 131 -21.96 1.06 10.09
N LYS A 132 -22.29 0.44 8.96
CA LYS A 132 -21.86 -0.92 8.61
C LYS A 132 -20.33 -1.02 8.65
N SER A 133 -19.76 -2.11 9.16
CA SER A 133 -18.30 -2.30 9.16
C SER A 133 -17.75 -2.55 7.77
N CYS A 134 -16.60 -1.93 7.47
CA CYS A 134 -15.94 -2.07 6.18
C CYS A 134 -15.51 -3.53 5.93
N PRO A 135 -15.57 -4.02 4.67
CA PRO A 135 -15.12 -5.37 4.35
C PRO A 135 -13.59 -5.49 4.51
N SER A 136 -13.15 -6.35 5.42
CA SER A 136 -11.73 -6.61 5.69
C SER A 136 -11.08 -7.54 4.65
N TYR A 137 -11.84 -8.43 4.00
CA TYR A 137 -11.29 -9.47 3.12
C TYR A 137 -10.74 -8.96 1.78
N ASN A 138 -11.31 -7.87 1.22
CA ASN A 138 -10.93 -7.33 -0.08
C ASN A 138 -10.11 -6.03 0.02
N ASN A 139 -9.97 -5.46 1.22
CA ASN A 139 -9.30 -4.18 1.43
C ASN A 139 -8.01 -4.39 2.23
N LYS A 140 -6.87 -4.36 1.54
CA LYS A 140 -5.54 -4.53 2.15
C LYS A 140 -5.18 -3.43 3.14
N GLY A 141 -5.62 -2.19 2.90
CA GLY A 141 -5.39 -1.09 3.84
C GLY A 141 -6.13 -1.31 5.17
N VAL A 142 -7.41 -1.71 5.11
CA VAL A 142 -8.19 -2.05 6.30
C VAL A 142 -7.57 -3.26 7.01
N GLN A 143 -7.21 -4.32 6.27
CA GLN A 143 -6.58 -5.52 6.86
C GLN A 143 -5.29 -5.16 7.60
N ARG A 144 -4.40 -4.36 7.00
CA ARG A 144 -3.16 -3.91 7.64
C ARG A 144 -3.44 -3.07 8.88
N ARG A 145 -4.47 -2.22 8.85
CA ARG A 145 -4.84 -1.40 10.01
C ARG A 145 -5.38 -2.25 11.17
N VAL A 146 -6.20 -3.26 10.88
CA VAL A 146 -6.66 -4.25 11.88
C VAL A 146 -5.45 -4.94 12.52
N GLU A 147 -4.50 -5.40 11.72
CA GLU A 147 -3.27 -6.06 12.20
C GLU A 147 -2.39 -5.12 13.02
N GLU A 148 -2.21 -3.86 12.61
CA GLU A 148 -1.45 -2.86 13.36
C GLU A 148 -2.07 -2.58 14.73
N LEU A 149 -3.38 -2.36 14.79
CA LEU A 149 -4.10 -2.08 16.04
C LEU A 149 -4.17 -3.30 16.95
N PHE A 150 -4.30 -4.51 16.39
CA PHE A 150 -4.27 -5.75 17.17
C PHE A 150 -2.89 -5.99 17.81
N ASN A 151 -1.81 -5.56 17.15
CA ASN A 151 -0.44 -5.76 17.63
C ASN A 151 0.11 -4.59 18.47
N GLU A 152 -0.62 -3.47 18.62
CA GLU A 152 -0.09 -2.23 19.24
C GLU A 152 0.41 -2.45 20.68
N ASP A 153 -0.33 -3.22 21.49
CA ASP A 153 -0.03 -3.49 22.90
C ASP A 153 0.29 -4.99 23.16
N LEU A 154 0.69 -5.73 22.12
CA LEU A 154 0.94 -7.17 22.17
C LEU A 154 2.44 -7.47 22.14
N TYR A 155 2.98 -8.04 23.22
CA TYR A 155 4.37 -8.50 23.26
C TYR A 155 4.51 -9.80 22.46
N ARG A 156 5.31 -9.74 21.39
CA ARG A 156 5.56 -10.86 20.48
C ARG A 156 6.94 -11.44 20.70
N ASP A 157 7.05 -12.76 20.56
CA ASP A 157 8.35 -13.41 20.45
C ASP A 157 8.98 -13.07 19.09
N VAL A 158 10.28 -12.74 19.09
CA VAL A 158 11.08 -12.49 17.88
C VAL A 158 11.17 -13.74 16.99
N THR A 159 10.95 -14.92 17.56
CA THR A 159 10.93 -16.18 16.80
C THR A 159 9.62 -16.40 16.03
N ASP A 160 8.53 -15.71 16.40
CA ASP A 160 7.22 -15.82 15.73
C ASP A 160 7.07 -14.81 14.57
N VAL A 161 7.82 -15.08 13.51
CA VAL A 161 7.81 -14.30 12.27
C VAL A 161 6.43 -14.34 11.58
N PHE A 162 5.69 -15.44 11.73
CA PHE A 162 4.39 -15.64 11.08
C PHE A 162 3.19 -15.16 11.90
N GLY A 163 3.39 -14.70 13.13
CA GLY A 163 2.31 -14.21 14.00
C GLY A 163 1.30 -15.30 14.39
N LYS A 164 1.71 -16.56 14.43
CA LYS A 164 0.78 -17.68 14.69
C LYS A 164 0.61 -17.97 16.17
N ASN A 165 1.57 -17.59 17.01
CA ASN A 165 1.59 -17.98 18.41
C ASN A 165 0.68 -17.10 19.29
N ASN A 166 0.25 -15.94 18.78
CA ASN A 166 -0.60 -15.01 19.55
C ASN A 166 -2.11 -15.28 19.43
N SER A 167 -2.51 -16.51 19.07
CA SER A 167 -3.93 -16.88 18.91
C SER A 167 -4.73 -16.00 17.93
N GLN A 168 -4.05 -15.37 16.95
CA GLN A 168 -4.68 -14.46 15.98
C GLN A 168 -5.87 -15.10 15.25
N ARG A 169 -5.82 -16.42 15.00
CA ARG A 169 -6.91 -17.19 14.37
C ARG A 169 -8.25 -17.12 15.14
N GLN A 170 -8.20 -16.89 16.46
CA GLN A 170 -9.41 -16.81 17.27
C GLN A 170 -10.11 -15.45 17.14
N PHE A 171 -9.42 -14.44 16.64
CA PHE A 171 -9.95 -13.10 16.44
C PHE A 171 -10.24 -12.86 14.96
N TYR A 172 -11.51 -12.62 14.65
CA TYR A 172 -11.98 -12.40 13.28
C TYR A 172 -13.18 -11.46 13.27
N THR A 173 -13.46 -10.89 12.10
CA THR A 173 -14.64 -10.07 11.86
C THR A 173 -15.88 -10.95 11.69
N VAL A 174 -16.94 -10.72 12.45
CA VAL A 174 -18.14 -11.57 12.43
C VAL A 174 -19.04 -11.31 11.21
N PRO A 175 -19.72 -12.35 10.68
CA PRO A 175 -20.72 -12.19 9.64
C PRO A 175 -22.00 -11.58 10.25
N GLY A 176 -22.05 -10.26 10.29
CA GLY A 176 -23.09 -9.48 10.98
C GLY A 176 -22.57 -8.08 11.26
N ASN A 177 -22.09 -7.42 10.21
CA ASN A 177 -21.31 -6.18 10.33
C ASN A 177 -22.16 -4.92 10.52
N GLN A 178 -23.45 -5.06 10.87
CA GLN A 178 -24.32 -3.93 11.15
C GLN A 178 -25.33 -4.34 12.23
N VAL A 179 -25.78 -3.38 13.04
CA VAL A 179 -26.83 -3.60 14.03
C VAL A 179 -27.99 -2.63 13.73
N PRO A 180 -29.22 -3.12 13.47
CA PRO A 180 -29.62 -4.53 13.35
C PRO A 180 -29.11 -5.20 12.06
N ASN A 181 -28.85 -6.51 12.11
CA ASN A 181 -28.39 -7.29 10.94
C ASN A 181 -29.33 -7.12 9.72
N ASP A 182 -28.76 -7.19 8.51
CA ASP A 182 -29.49 -7.05 7.25
C ASP A 182 -30.35 -8.29 6.92
N GLN A 183 -31.49 -8.39 7.61
CA GLN A 183 -32.45 -9.47 7.42
C GLN A 183 -33.09 -9.42 6.02
N GLY A 184 -33.22 -8.22 5.43
CA GLY A 184 -33.82 -8.02 4.12
C GLY A 184 -32.95 -8.63 3.01
N ALA A 185 -31.66 -8.30 2.99
CA ALA A 185 -30.74 -8.89 2.02
C ALA A 185 -30.61 -10.41 2.20
N PHE A 186 -30.62 -10.90 3.44
CA PHE A 186 -30.61 -12.34 3.69
C PHE A 186 -31.88 -13.04 3.18
N ALA A 187 -33.06 -12.47 3.44
CA ALA A 187 -34.32 -13.01 2.95
C ALA A 187 -34.38 -12.99 1.42
N GLN A 188 -33.92 -11.92 0.78
CA GLN A 188 -33.81 -11.82 -0.67
C GLN A 188 -32.81 -12.84 -1.22
N TRP A 189 -31.71 -13.13 -0.53
CA TRP A 189 -30.77 -14.16 -0.95
C TRP A 189 -31.38 -15.58 -0.86
N CYS A 190 -32.15 -15.88 0.18
CA CYS A 190 -32.82 -17.17 0.36
C CYS A 190 -34.03 -17.39 -0.57
N TYR A 191 -34.86 -16.36 -0.72
CA TYR A 191 -36.20 -16.47 -1.31
C TYR A 191 -36.45 -15.52 -2.49
N GLY A 192 -35.47 -14.69 -2.84
CA GLY A 192 -35.51 -13.80 -3.99
C GLY A 192 -35.49 -14.57 -5.30
N THR A 193 -36.62 -15.20 -5.59
CA THR A 193 -36.86 -15.87 -6.85
C THR A 193 -37.30 -14.85 -7.89
N PRO A 194 -36.99 -15.08 -9.18
CA PRO A 194 -37.59 -14.29 -10.24
C PRO A 194 -39.11 -14.40 -10.21
N PRO A 195 -39.85 -13.41 -10.76
CA PRO A 195 -41.29 -13.34 -10.62
C PRO A 195 -41.96 -14.64 -11.05
N THR A 196 -42.87 -15.13 -10.21
CA THR A 196 -43.47 -16.45 -10.39
C THR A 196 -44.55 -16.44 -11.48
N CYS A 197 -44.97 -17.63 -11.94
CA CYS A 197 -46.10 -17.76 -12.87
C CYS A 197 -47.39 -17.09 -12.32
N LYS A 198 -47.62 -17.19 -10.99
CA LYS A 198 -48.77 -16.55 -10.33
C LYS A 198 -48.68 -15.02 -10.31
N GLU A 199 -47.47 -14.48 -10.48
CA GLU A 199 -47.20 -13.05 -10.59
C GLU A 199 -47.22 -12.55 -12.06
N GLY A 200 -47.60 -13.41 -13.02
CA GLY A 200 -47.78 -13.04 -14.43
C GLY A 200 -46.58 -13.30 -15.34
N ASN A 201 -45.54 -13.99 -14.86
CA ASN A 201 -44.39 -14.37 -15.68
C ASN A 201 -44.73 -15.55 -16.61
N GLN A 202 -45.05 -15.25 -17.88
CA GLN A 202 -45.43 -16.24 -18.90
C GLN A 202 -44.34 -17.30 -19.15
N MET A 203 -43.07 -16.92 -19.13
CA MET A 203 -41.94 -17.83 -19.36
C MET A 203 -41.78 -18.85 -18.23
N ALA A 204 -42.00 -18.42 -16.98
CA ALA A 204 -41.99 -19.29 -15.80
C ALA A 204 -43.21 -20.24 -15.75
N CYS A 205 -44.37 -19.83 -16.29
CA CYS A 205 -45.54 -20.70 -16.42
C CYS A 205 -45.29 -21.87 -17.39
N LEU A 206 -44.66 -21.59 -18.53
CA LEU A 206 -44.41 -22.59 -19.57
C LEU A 206 -43.39 -23.64 -19.15
N THR A 207 -42.43 -23.28 -18.29
CA THR A 207 -41.41 -24.21 -17.77
C THR A 207 -41.99 -25.23 -16.77
N GLY A 208 -43.05 -24.88 -16.03
CA GLY A 208 -43.73 -25.81 -15.10
C GLY A 208 -44.65 -26.82 -15.80
N MET A 209 -45.14 -26.52 -16.99
CA MET A 209 -46.04 -27.41 -17.78
C MET A 209 -45.28 -28.49 -18.58
N GLY A 210 -43.97 -28.37 -18.75
CA GLY A 210 -43.15 -29.29 -19.57
C GLY A 210 -42.81 -30.66 -18.94
N ARG A 211 -43.39 -31.01 -17.78
CA ARG A 211 -43.13 -32.26 -17.05
C ARG A 211 -44.38 -33.05 -16.64
N SER A 212 -45.48 -32.89 -17.36
CA SER A 212 -46.55 -33.91 -17.36
C SER A 212 -46.35 -34.85 -18.55
N GLY A 213 -46.36 -36.16 -18.28
CA GLY A 213 -45.90 -37.24 -19.15
C GLY A 213 -46.42 -37.16 -20.59
N GLY A 214 -45.49 -36.96 -21.53
CA GLY A 214 -45.69 -37.21 -22.95
C GLY A 214 -44.87 -38.43 -23.35
N THR A 215 -45.51 -39.59 -23.40
CA THR A 215 -45.01 -40.81 -24.02
C THR A 215 -44.58 -40.48 -25.46
N LYS A 216 -43.27 -40.49 -25.74
CA LYS A 216 -42.75 -40.45 -27.11
C LYS A 216 -43.07 -41.80 -27.77
N SER A 217 -44.17 -41.87 -28.51
CA SER A 217 -44.34 -42.86 -29.57
C SER A 217 -43.39 -42.49 -30.71
N ARG A 218 -42.44 -43.38 -31.02
CA ARG A 218 -41.66 -43.35 -32.26
C ARG A 218 -42.55 -43.88 -33.38
N GLY A 219 -42.74 -43.07 -34.41
CA GLY A 219 -43.32 -43.39 -35.72
C GLY A 219 -42.91 -42.30 -36.69
#